data_AF-A0A8T4UZJ7-F1
#
_entry.id   AF-A0A8T4UZJ7-F1
#
_cell.length_a   1.000
_cell.length_b   1.000
_cell.length_c   1.000
_cell.angle_alpha   90.00
_cell.angle_beta   90.00
_cell.angle_gamma   90.00
#
_symmetry.space_group_name_H-M   'P 1'
#
loop_
_entity.id
_entity.type
_entity.pdbx_description
1 polymer ?
#
loop_
_entity_poly.entity_id
_entity_poly.type
_entity_poly.pdbx_seq_one_letter_code
_entity_poly.pdbx_strand_id
1 'polypeptide(L)'
;MNLSNIKKMASQARADFEARRIDEAELKQLYQQYNPLEDIYSFMKSAREMFPNLNCGLATVYLQRLLLDGKIINGKYKDNNHTFLLLEESVVVDITSDQYGGPSVYVGSLQSPWSLE
;
A
#
# COMPACT_ATOMS: atom_id res chain seq x y z
N MET A 1 16.47 -5.08 -6.57
CA MET A 1 15.53 -5.30 -7.70
C MET A 1 15.55 -4.03 -8.56
N ASN A 2 15.40 -4.05 -9.89
CA ASN A 2 15.43 -2.78 -10.65
C ASN A 2 14.10 -2.02 -10.57
N LEU A 3 14.13 -0.68 -10.70
CA LEU A 3 12.96 0.20 -10.59
C LEU A 3 11.85 -0.14 -11.60
N SER A 4 12.20 -0.56 -12.81
CA SER A 4 11.22 -0.95 -13.84
C SER A 4 10.40 -2.16 -13.40
N ASN A 5 11.04 -3.16 -12.79
CA ASN A 5 10.36 -4.35 -12.28
C ASN A 5 9.48 -4.00 -11.08
N ILE A 6 9.97 -3.16 -10.16
CA ILE A 6 9.18 -2.69 -9.02
C ILE A 6 7.92 -1.96 -9.50
N LYS A 7 8.06 -1.05 -10.48
CA LYS A 7 6.93 -0.34 -11.08
C LYS A 7 5.91 -1.28 -11.73
N LYS A 8 6.37 -2.31 -12.43
CA LYS A 8 5.50 -3.33 -13.02
C LYS A 8 4.73 -4.09 -11.94
N MET A 9 5.40 -4.52 -10.86
CA MET A 9 4.78 -5.24 -9.76
C MET A 9 3.78 -4.36 -9.00
N ALA A 10 4.11 -3.10 -8.74
CA ALA A 10 3.18 -2.14 -8.11
C ALA A 10 1.94 -1.89 -8.98
N SER A 11 2.12 -1.76 -10.30
CA SER A 11 1.01 -1.59 -11.24
C SER A 11 0.11 -2.84 -11.29
N GLN A 12 0.70 -4.03 -11.24
CA GLN A 12 -0.05 -5.28 -11.16
C GLN A 12 -0.83 -5.37 -9.85
N ALA A 13 -0.20 -5.07 -8.71
CA ALA A 13 -0.85 -5.05 -7.41
C ALA A 13 -2.05 -4.09 -7.40
N ARG A 14 -1.90 -2.89 -7.97
CA ARG A 14 -3.00 -1.93 -8.14
C ARG A 14 -4.17 -2.55 -8.91
N ALA A 15 -3.89 -3.15 -10.06
CA ALA A 15 -4.92 -3.79 -10.88
C ALA A 15 -5.60 -4.96 -10.15
N ASP A 16 -4.86 -5.72 -9.34
CA ASP A 16 -5.41 -6.85 -8.59
C ASP A 16 -6.29 -6.39 -7.41
N PHE A 17 -5.99 -5.25 -6.78
CA PHE A 17 -6.89 -4.61 -5.83
C PHE A 17 -8.18 -4.12 -6.51
N GLU A 18 -8.07 -3.38 -7.61
CA GLU A 18 -9.24 -2.87 -8.36
C GLU A 18 -10.14 -3.99 -8.88
N ALA A 19 -9.53 -5.05 -9.41
CA ALA A 19 -10.24 -6.22 -9.92
C ALA A 19 -10.61 -7.24 -8.83
N ARG A 20 -10.27 -6.98 -7.57
CA ARG A 20 -10.53 -7.86 -6.41
C ARG A 20 -10.01 -9.29 -6.58
N ARG A 21 -8.83 -9.42 -7.20
CA ARG A 21 -8.19 -10.71 -7.54
C ARG A 21 -7.28 -11.26 -6.44
N ILE A 22 -6.97 -10.45 -5.44
CA ILE A 22 -6.15 -10.87 -4.31
C ILE A 22 -7.01 -11.72 -3.37
N ASP A 23 -6.45 -12.83 -2.90
CA ASP A 23 -7.09 -13.70 -1.92
C ASP A 23 -7.37 -12.92 -0.62
N GLU A 24 -8.62 -12.91 -0.19
CA GLU A 24 -9.04 -12.15 1.00
C GLU A 24 -8.45 -12.74 2.28
N ALA A 25 -8.32 -14.06 2.37
CA ALA A 25 -7.72 -14.72 3.53
C ALA A 25 -6.23 -14.40 3.64
N GLU A 26 -5.52 -14.36 2.50
CA GLU A 26 -4.12 -13.90 2.45
C GLU A 26 -4.00 -12.45 2.93
N LEU A 27 -4.76 -11.50 2.35
CA LEU A 27 -4.71 -10.09 2.74
C LEU A 27 -5.04 -9.88 4.22
N LYS A 28 -6.08 -10.57 4.70
CA LYS A 28 -6.48 -10.55 6.10
C LYS A 28 -5.33 -11.01 7.01
N GLN A 29 -4.68 -12.12 6.66
CA GLN A 29 -3.57 -12.67 7.44
C GLN A 29 -2.39 -11.69 7.48
N LEU A 30 -1.99 -11.15 6.32
CA LEU A 30 -0.90 -10.17 6.23
C LEU A 30 -1.18 -8.94 7.09
N TYR A 31 -2.39 -8.41 7.00
CA TYR A 31 -2.77 -7.23 7.75
C TYR A 31 -2.87 -7.49 9.26
N GLN A 32 -3.43 -8.62 9.69
CA GLN A 32 -3.48 -9.00 11.11
C GLN A 32 -2.09 -9.17 11.72
N GLN A 33 -1.12 -9.70 10.97
CA GLN A 33 0.26 -9.81 11.44
C GLN A 33 0.92 -8.44 11.63
N TYR A 34 0.57 -7.48 10.78
CA TYR A 34 1.06 -6.11 10.84
C TYR A 34 0.37 -5.26 11.93
N ASN A 35 -0.96 -5.30 11.96
CA ASN A 35 -1.79 -4.52 12.87
C ASN A 35 -3.01 -5.35 13.32
N PRO A 36 -2.94 -5.98 14.51
CA PRO A 36 -4.04 -6.79 15.04
C PRO A 36 -5.29 -5.94 15.28
N LEU A 37 -6.40 -6.32 14.65
CA LEU A 37 -7.71 -5.69 14.83
C LEU A 37 -8.69 -6.67 15.50
N GLU A 38 -9.53 -6.18 16.40
CA GLU A 38 -10.58 -6.97 17.02
C GLU A 38 -11.64 -7.40 15.99
N ASP A 39 -12.12 -6.47 15.15
CA ASP A 39 -13.07 -6.75 14.07
C ASP A 39 -12.44 -6.56 12.68
N ILE A 40 -11.57 -7.50 12.32
CA ILE A 40 -10.94 -7.52 11.00
C ILE A 40 -11.92 -7.77 9.86
N TYR A 41 -13.04 -8.46 10.10
CA TYR A 41 -13.98 -8.79 9.04
C TYR A 41 -14.73 -7.56 8.54
N SER A 42 -15.21 -6.71 9.46
CA SER A 42 -15.85 -5.45 9.09
C SER A 42 -14.88 -4.49 8.40
N PHE A 43 -13.61 -4.46 8.86
CA PHE A 43 -12.56 -3.70 8.21
C PHE A 43 -12.32 -4.17 6.77
N MET A 44 -12.11 -5.48 6.56
CA MET A 44 -11.85 -6.06 5.24
C MET A 44 -13.00 -5.80 4.26
N LYS A 45 -14.25 -5.94 4.73
CA LYS A 45 -15.44 -5.64 3.92
C LYS A 45 -15.43 -4.18 3.44
N SER A 46 -15.24 -3.24 4.37
CA SER A 46 -15.24 -1.81 4.06
C SER A 46 -14.09 -1.43 3.13
N ALA A 47 -12.88 -1.95 3.41
CA ALA A 47 -11.71 -1.72 2.58
C ALA A 47 -11.93 -2.20 1.13
N ARG A 48 -12.46 -3.41 0.90
CA ARG A 48 -12.72 -3.91 -0.46
C ARG A 48 -13.71 -3.07 -1.27
N GLU A 49 -14.65 -2.40 -0.60
CA GLU A 49 -15.66 -1.56 -1.26
C GLU A 49 -15.11 -0.16 -1.58
N MET A 50 -14.16 0.34 -0.79
CA MET A 50 -13.74 1.73 -0.81
C MET A 50 -12.40 1.99 -1.51
N PHE A 51 -11.72 0.95 -1.99
CA PHE A 51 -10.42 1.06 -2.65
C PHE A 51 -10.41 2.19 -3.71
N PRO A 52 -9.42 3.11 -3.69
CA PRO A 52 -8.20 3.12 -2.86
C PRO A 52 -8.36 3.66 -1.43
N ASN A 53 -9.51 4.24 -1.09
CA ASN A 53 -9.76 4.78 0.25
C ASN A 53 -9.78 3.67 1.30
N LEU A 54 -9.27 3.95 2.50
CA LEU A 54 -9.16 3.00 3.62
C LEU A 54 -8.29 1.76 3.34
N ASN A 55 -7.45 1.79 2.30
CA ASN A 55 -6.64 0.63 1.91
C ASN A 55 -5.13 0.82 2.02
N CYS A 56 -4.60 2.01 2.36
CA CYS A 56 -3.16 2.27 2.34
C CYS A 56 -2.33 1.25 3.16
N GLY A 57 -2.81 0.84 4.33
CA GLY A 57 -2.18 -0.23 5.11
C GLY A 57 -2.24 -1.62 4.44
N LEU A 58 -3.41 -2.04 3.95
CA LEU A 58 -3.61 -3.32 3.24
C LEU A 58 -2.77 -3.41 1.96
N ALA A 59 -2.79 -2.34 1.18
CA ALA A 59 -1.99 -2.21 -0.03
C ALA A 59 -0.50 -2.32 0.27
N THR A 60 -0.05 -1.65 1.33
CA THR A 60 1.37 -1.63 1.72
C THR A 60 1.87 -2.98 2.22
N VAL A 61 1.11 -3.70 3.05
CA VAL A 61 1.50 -5.06 3.50
C VAL A 61 1.56 -6.04 2.32
N TYR A 62 0.64 -5.91 1.36
CA TYR A 62 0.65 -6.74 0.15
C TYR A 62 1.84 -6.42 -0.75
N LEU A 63 2.16 -5.15 -0.95
CA LEU A 63 3.36 -4.73 -1.68
C LEU A 63 4.64 -5.27 -1.05
N GLN A 64 4.76 -5.20 0.28
CA GLN A 64 5.89 -5.79 1.01
C GLN A 64 6.01 -7.30 0.75
N ARG A 65 4.88 -8.01 0.82
CA ARG A 65 4.80 -9.46 0.53
C ARG A 65 5.19 -9.81 -0.90
N LEU A 66 4.83 -8.97 -1.89
CA LEU A 66 5.16 -9.17 -3.28
C LEU A 66 6.65 -8.91 -3.58
N LEU A 67 7.18 -7.82 -3.03
CA LEU A 67 8.55 -7.38 -3.28
C LEU A 67 9.58 -8.13 -2.43
N LEU A 68 9.13 -8.77 -1.34
CA LEU A 68 9.96 -9.45 -0.34
C LEU A 68 11.01 -8.53 0.28
N ASP A 69 10.69 -7.23 0.34
CA ASP A 69 11.58 -6.16 0.79
C ASP A 69 10.77 -4.93 1.22
N GLY A 70 11.42 -4.01 1.90
CA GLY A 70 10.88 -2.71 2.28
C GLY A 70 10.39 -2.60 3.72
N LYS A 71 10.37 -1.36 4.20
CA LYS A 71 9.80 -0.97 5.49
C LYS A 71 8.42 -0.38 5.27
N ILE A 72 7.44 -0.82 6.06
CA ILE A 72 6.11 -0.20 6.10
C ILE A 72 6.24 1.10 6.88
N ILE A 73 5.93 2.22 6.25
CA ILE A 73 6.03 3.55 6.85
C ILE A 73 4.63 4.07 7.13
N ASN A 74 4.39 4.50 8.36
CA ASN A 74 3.26 5.35 8.73
C ASN A 74 3.77 6.78 8.74
N GLY A 75 3.56 7.49 7.64
CA GLY A 75 3.99 8.87 7.47
C GLY A 75 2.85 9.71 6.93
N LYS A 76 3.16 10.56 5.96
CA LYS A 76 2.17 11.43 5.32
C LYS A 76 2.22 11.42 3.81
N TYR A 77 1.05 11.71 3.23
CA TYR A 77 0.91 12.24 1.88
C TYR A 77 0.21 13.59 1.95
N LYS A 78 0.91 14.67 1.58
CA LYS A 78 0.52 16.05 1.90
C LYS A 78 0.33 16.20 3.42
N ASP A 79 -0.84 16.61 3.88
CA ASP A 79 -1.17 16.79 5.29
C ASP A 79 -1.96 15.61 5.89
N ASN A 80 -2.17 14.53 5.13
CA ASN A 80 -2.95 13.37 5.56
C ASN A 80 -2.05 12.23 6.01
N ASN A 81 -2.41 11.59 7.13
CA ASN A 81 -1.77 10.35 7.57
C ASN A 81 -1.91 9.29 6.49
N HIS A 82 -0.80 8.65 6.13
CA HIS A 82 -0.76 7.72 5.01
C HIS A 82 0.29 6.64 5.24
N THR A 83 -0.03 5.42 4.79
CA THR A 83 0.87 4.27 4.88
C THR A 83 1.41 3.94 3.50
N PHE A 84 2.72 3.82 3.36
CA PHE A 84 3.39 3.46 2.11
C PHE A 84 4.62 2.58 2.36
N LEU A 85 5.11 1.90 1.32
CA LEU A 85 6.30 1.05 1.41
C LEU A 85 7.54 1.87 1.06
N LEU A 86 8.61 1.74 1.86
CA LEU A 86 9.91 2.35 1.61
C LEU A 86 10.98 1.28 1.37
N LEU A 87 11.51 1.22 0.15
CA LEU A 87 12.63 0.36 -0.25
C LEU A 87 13.94 1.14 -0.18
N GLU A 88 15.04 0.46 0.17
CA GLU A 88 16.41 1.02 0.13
C GLU A 88 16.50 2.42 0.78
N GLU A 89 15.70 2.66 1.83
CA GLU A 89 15.58 3.89 2.63
C GLU A 89 15.17 5.16 1.88
N SER A 90 14.90 5.07 0.57
CA SER A 90 14.71 6.26 -0.27
C SER A 90 13.72 6.07 -1.42
N VAL A 91 13.23 4.86 -1.69
CA VAL A 91 12.29 4.60 -2.78
C VAL A 91 10.91 4.28 -2.21
N VAL A 92 9.95 5.17 -2.43
CA VAL A 92 8.55 4.97 -2.09
C VAL A 92 7.88 4.12 -3.15
N VAL A 93 7.09 3.13 -2.70
CA VAL A 93 6.13 2.39 -3.51
C VAL A 93 4.75 2.58 -2.89
N ASP A 94 3.84 3.19 -3.65
CA ASP A 94 2.52 3.57 -3.17
C ASP A 94 1.48 3.41 -4.29
N ILE A 95 0.41 2.66 -4.01
CA ILE A 95 -0.68 2.40 -4.95
C ILE A 95 -2.02 2.95 -4.48
N THR A 96 -2.00 3.86 -3.50
CA THR A 96 -3.18 4.42 -2.84
C THR A 96 -3.12 5.94 -2.65
N SER A 97 -2.04 6.61 -3.06
CA SER A 97 -1.90 8.07 -2.94
C SER A 97 -2.97 8.86 -3.70
N ASP A 98 -3.63 8.25 -4.68
CA ASP A 98 -4.77 8.81 -5.42
C ASP A 98 -6.00 9.08 -4.53
N GLN A 99 -6.10 8.43 -3.36
CA GLN A 99 -7.11 8.78 -2.34
C GLN A 99 -7.01 10.24 -1.86
N TYR A 100 -5.84 10.88 -2.03
CA TYR A 100 -5.57 12.27 -1.69
C TYR A 100 -5.17 13.12 -2.92
N GLY A 101 -5.53 12.64 -4.11
CA GLY A 101 -5.23 13.30 -5.39
C GLY A 101 -3.78 13.15 -5.86
N GLY A 102 -3.10 12.09 -5.44
CA GLY A 102 -1.83 11.64 -6.02
C GLY A 102 -1.98 10.73 -7.23
N PRO A 103 -0.85 10.20 -7.75
CA PRO A 103 -0.89 9.18 -8.79
C PRO A 103 -1.48 7.86 -8.26
N SER A 104 -2.16 7.12 -9.13
CA SER A 104 -2.70 5.78 -8.79
C SER A 104 -1.61 4.75 -8.50
N VAL A 105 -0.40 4.96 -9.05
CA VAL A 105 0.81 4.20 -8.75
C VAL A 105 2.00 5.15 -8.73
N TYR A 106 2.70 5.20 -7.61
CA TYR A 106 3.98 5.88 -7.44
C TYR A 106 5.08 4.86 -7.13
N VAL A 107 6.17 4.94 -7.91
CA VAL A 107 7.44 4.28 -7.60
C VAL A 107 8.52 5.28 -7.91
N GLY A 108 9.17 5.80 -6.87
CA GLY A 108 10.13 6.89 -7.01
C GLY A 108 10.73 7.31 -5.68
N SER A 109 11.57 8.34 -5.71
CA SER A 109 12.26 8.82 -4.51
C SER A 109 11.29 9.36 -3.44
N LEU A 110 11.64 9.18 -2.17
CA LEU A 110 10.97 9.82 -1.05
C LEU A 110 11.18 11.33 -1.13
N GLN A 111 10.12 12.03 -1.51
CA GLN A 111 10.10 13.49 -1.65
C GLN A 111 8.66 13.99 -1.44
N SER A 112 8.52 15.28 -1.15
CA SER A 112 7.20 15.92 -1.09
C SER A 112 6.36 15.58 -2.33
N PRO A 113 5.09 15.17 -2.18
CA PRO A 113 4.27 15.25 -0.96
C PRO A 113 4.37 14.07 0.03
N TRP A 114 5.23 13.08 -0.20
CA TRP A 114 5.49 12.01 0.77
C TRP A 114 6.49 12.47 1.83
N SER A 115 6.23 12.14 3.09
CA SER A 115 7.16 12.35 4.18
C SER A 115 7.04 11.25 5.24
N LEU A 116 8.10 11.07 6.03
CA LEU A 116 8.14 10.08 7.11
C LEU A 116 7.40 10.52 8.38
N GLU A 117 6.94 11.78 8.40
CA GLU A 117 6.73 12.60 9.62
C GLU A 117 7.99 12.80 10.48
#